data_AF-A0A257DAH6-F1
#
_entry.id   AF-A0A257DAH6-F1
#
_cell.length_a   1.000
_cell.length_b   1.000
_cell.length_c   1.000
_cell.angle_alpha   90.00
_cell.angle_beta   90.00
_cell.angle_gamma   90.00
#
_symmetry.space_group_name_H-M   'P 1'
#
loop_
_entity.id
_entity.type
_entity.pdbx_description
1 polymer ?
#
loop_
_entity_poly.entity_id
_entity_poly.type
_entity_poly.pdbx_seq_one_letter_code
_entity_poly.pdbx_strand_id
1 'polypeptide(L)'
;MKKTAAAIAILAVLAGCSTTSPDVIQRGDAQRLSQVQDATVLSVRSVTVDGSQSGIGGVTGAVVGGVAGSQVGGHTTGAVVGVLGAVAGALAGNAIERMGTSEDAIEVLVQLRNGERRAIVQAKGNETLAAGDPVILVTTGGKTRVTRAPAVMSIPSRS
;
A
#
# COMPACT_ATOMS: atom_id res chain seq x y z
N MET A 1 -28.14 14.43 22.20
CA MET A 1 -26.71 14.23 22.56
C MET A 1 -26.22 12.80 22.33
N LYS A 2 -26.90 11.74 22.80
CA LYS A 2 -26.49 10.34 22.52
C LYS A 2 -26.56 9.96 21.03
N LYS A 3 -27.60 10.45 20.32
CA LYS A 3 -27.78 10.24 18.86
C LYS A 3 -26.74 10.99 18.00
N THR A 4 -26.23 12.12 18.48
CA THR A 4 -25.21 12.92 17.78
C THR A 4 -23.81 12.33 17.95
N ALA A 5 -23.49 11.72 19.11
CA ALA A 5 -22.23 11.01 19.32
C ALA A 5 -22.11 9.75 18.44
N ALA A 6 -23.21 9.00 18.27
CA ALA A 6 -23.24 7.84 17.38
C ALA A 6 -23.05 8.22 15.90
N ALA A 7 -23.61 9.36 15.46
CA ALA A 7 -23.45 9.85 14.09
C ALA A 7 -22.00 10.29 13.78
N ILE A 8 -21.31 10.90 14.73
CA ILE A 8 -19.89 11.30 14.58
C ILE A 8 -18.98 10.06 14.54
N ALA A 9 -19.27 9.04 15.34
CA ALA A 9 -18.53 7.78 15.32
C ALA A 9 -18.66 7.04 13.98
N ILE A 10 -19.83 7.08 13.33
CA ILE A 10 -20.05 6.46 12.01
C ILE A 10 -19.30 7.20 10.89
N LEU A 11 -19.24 8.55 10.95
CA LEU A 11 -18.50 9.35 9.96
C LEU A 11 -16.97 9.16 10.05
N ALA A 12 -16.44 8.86 11.23
CA ALA A 12 -15.01 8.60 11.42
C ALA A 12 -14.53 7.29 10.76
N VAL A 13 -15.43 6.33 10.50
CA VAL A 13 -15.10 5.05 9.86
C VAL A 13 -14.88 5.20 8.35
N LEU A 14 -15.36 6.28 7.72
CA LEU A 14 -15.26 6.48 6.26
C LEU A 14 -13.92 7.10 5.79
N ALA A 15 -13.00 7.46 6.68
CA ALA A 15 -11.76 8.17 6.31
C ALA A 15 -10.62 7.28 5.79
N GLY A 16 -10.84 5.98 5.56
CA GLY A 16 -9.77 4.99 5.43
C GLY A 16 -9.41 4.50 4.02
N CYS A 17 -10.00 5.02 2.94
CA CYS A 17 -9.67 4.52 1.60
C CYS A 17 -8.28 5.04 1.15
N SER A 18 -7.23 4.28 1.44
CA SER A 18 -5.90 4.45 0.84
C SER A 18 -5.76 3.46 -0.32
N THR A 19 -5.70 3.98 -1.55
CA THR A 19 -5.33 3.18 -2.72
C THR A 19 -3.91 3.55 -3.11
N THR A 20 -3.04 2.55 -3.21
CA THR A 20 -1.76 2.71 -3.88
C THR A 20 -1.98 2.33 -5.35
N SER A 21 -1.33 3.03 -6.26
CA SER A 21 -1.42 2.73 -7.69
C SER A 21 -0.05 2.96 -8.31
N PRO A 22 0.38 2.11 -9.25
CA PRO A 22 1.68 2.27 -9.88
C PRO A 22 1.75 3.55 -10.72
N ASP A 23 0.60 4.13 -11.08
CA ASP A 23 0.50 5.33 -11.92
C ASP A 23 0.60 6.66 -11.15
N VAL A 24 0.52 6.64 -9.81
CA VAL A 24 0.60 7.85 -8.99
C VAL A 24 2.05 8.16 -8.62
N ILE A 25 2.56 9.31 -9.09
CA ILE A 25 3.91 9.79 -8.79
C ILE A 25 3.89 10.75 -7.60
N GLN A 26 4.85 10.60 -6.69
CA GLN A 26 4.98 11.46 -5.52
C GLN A 26 5.52 12.84 -5.93
N ARG A 27 5.02 13.92 -5.33
CA ARG A 27 5.41 15.31 -5.71
C ARG A 27 6.92 15.55 -5.70
N GLY A 28 7.67 14.91 -4.79
CA GLY A 28 9.13 15.05 -4.72
C GLY A 28 9.91 14.33 -5.84
N ASP A 29 9.25 13.43 -6.55
CA ASP A 29 9.79 12.71 -7.71
C ASP A 29 9.38 13.34 -9.04
N ALA A 30 8.47 14.33 -9.00
CA ALA A 30 8.09 15.10 -10.18
C ALA A 30 9.29 15.82 -10.77
N GLN A 31 9.34 15.90 -12.10
CA GLN A 31 10.40 16.57 -12.87
C GLN A 31 11.82 16.01 -12.66
N ARG A 32 11.97 14.84 -12.02
CA ARG A 32 13.26 14.14 -11.96
C ARG A 32 13.51 13.37 -13.25
N LEU A 33 14.74 13.44 -13.74
CA LEU A 33 15.19 12.56 -14.82
C LEU A 33 15.10 11.11 -14.34
N SER A 34 14.48 10.26 -15.15
CA SER A 34 14.30 8.84 -14.84
C SER A 34 15.22 8.00 -15.73
N GLN A 35 15.79 6.95 -15.17
CA GLN A 35 16.54 5.97 -15.96
C GLN A 35 15.56 4.96 -16.56
N VAL A 36 15.69 4.70 -17.86
CA VAL A 36 14.83 3.79 -18.61
C VAL A 36 15.67 2.65 -19.16
N GLN A 37 15.23 1.41 -18.94
CA GLN A 37 15.87 0.21 -19.45
C GLN A 37 14.85 -0.68 -20.14
N ASP A 38 15.16 -1.10 -21.38
CA ASP A 38 14.35 -2.07 -22.10
C ASP A 38 14.52 -3.48 -21.53
N ALA A 39 13.41 -4.20 -21.44
CA ALA A 39 13.39 -5.59 -21.03
C ALA A 39 12.23 -6.35 -21.68
N THR A 40 12.23 -7.67 -21.52
CA THR A 40 11.13 -8.55 -21.92
C THR A 40 10.61 -9.29 -20.70
N VAL A 41 9.30 -9.39 -20.57
CA VAL A 41 8.67 -10.14 -19.47
C VAL A 41 8.91 -11.63 -19.67
N LEU A 42 9.45 -12.28 -18.64
CA LEU A 42 9.60 -13.74 -18.58
C LEU A 42 8.37 -14.41 -17.95
N SER A 43 7.86 -13.83 -16.86
CA SER A 43 6.67 -14.34 -16.18
C SER A 43 6.04 -13.26 -15.30
N VAL A 44 4.74 -13.41 -15.05
CA VAL A 44 3.95 -12.56 -14.15
C VAL A 44 3.20 -13.46 -13.19
N ARG A 45 3.21 -13.13 -11.90
CA ARG A 45 2.38 -13.81 -10.89
C ARG A 45 1.73 -12.80 -9.95
N SER A 46 0.55 -13.15 -9.47
CA SER A 46 -0.12 -12.39 -8.42
C SER A 46 0.55 -12.64 -7.07
N VAL A 47 0.79 -11.56 -6.34
CA VAL A 47 1.33 -11.58 -4.98
C VAL A 47 0.56 -10.57 -4.13
N THR A 48 0.58 -10.73 -2.82
CA THR A 48 0.02 -9.74 -1.89
C THR A 48 1.17 -9.11 -1.13
N VAL A 49 1.21 -7.78 -1.10
CA VAL A 49 2.15 -7.02 -0.27
C VAL A 49 1.51 -6.87 1.11
N ASP A 50 2.25 -7.30 2.14
CA ASP A 50 1.80 -7.19 3.52
C ASP A 50 1.52 -5.73 3.89
N GLY A 51 0.37 -5.51 4.53
CA GLY A 51 -0.02 -4.20 5.00
C GLY A 51 0.92 -3.67 6.09
N SER A 52 1.12 -2.35 6.06
CA SER A 52 1.93 -1.64 7.04
C SER A 52 1.20 -1.51 8.38
N GLN A 53 1.95 -1.52 9.48
CA GLN A 53 1.44 -1.19 10.80
C GLN A 53 1.96 0.20 11.20
N SER A 54 1.07 1.18 11.29
CA SER A 54 1.43 2.55 11.68
C SER A 54 1.48 2.71 13.20
N GLY A 55 0.76 1.85 13.93
CA GLY A 55 0.64 1.90 15.38
C GLY A 55 -0.34 2.97 15.89
N ILE A 56 -0.92 3.76 14.98
CA ILE A 56 -1.87 4.83 15.29
C ILE A 56 -3.12 4.26 15.98
N GLY A 57 -3.65 3.14 15.46
CA GLY A 57 -4.81 2.43 16.02
C GLY A 57 -4.56 1.87 17.41
N GLY A 58 -3.31 1.51 17.74
CA GLY A 58 -2.91 1.10 19.08
C GLY A 58 -2.96 2.24 20.10
N VAL A 59 -2.44 3.41 19.73
CA VAL A 59 -2.42 4.60 20.58
C VAL A 59 -3.84 5.16 20.77
N THR A 60 -4.63 5.26 19.70
CA THR A 60 -6.00 5.76 19.78
C THR A 60 -6.92 4.81 20.56
N GLY A 61 -6.80 3.49 20.36
CA GLY A 61 -7.58 2.48 21.07
C GLY A 61 -7.33 2.48 22.59
N ALA A 62 -6.08 2.76 23.01
CA ALA A 62 -5.72 2.81 24.41
C ALA A 62 -6.35 4.00 25.17
N VAL A 63 -6.37 5.18 24.55
CA VAL A 63 -6.97 6.38 25.14
C VAL A 63 -8.48 6.20 25.31
N VAL A 64 -9.16 5.69 24.28
CA VAL A 64 -10.61 5.48 24.30
C VAL A 64 -11.00 4.37 25.29
N GLY A 65 -10.26 3.26 25.32
CA GLY A 65 -10.49 2.15 26.26
C GLY A 65 -10.31 2.55 27.73
N GLY A 66 -9.29 3.37 28.02
CA GLY A 66 -9.00 3.86 29.37
C GLY A 66 -10.08 4.81 29.93
N VAL A 67 -10.59 5.74 29.11
CA VAL A 67 -11.62 6.71 29.56
C VAL A 67 -13.01 6.08 29.66
N ALA A 68 -13.31 5.08 28.84
CA ALA A 68 -14.59 4.37 28.89
C ALA A 68 -14.63 3.36 30.07
N GLY A 69 -13.53 2.65 30.34
CA GLY A 69 -13.47 1.65 31.41
C GLY A 69 -13.59 2.24 32.82
N SER A 70 -13.06 3.45 33.05
CA SER A 70 -13.13 4.14 34.34
C SER A 70 -14.54 4.54 34.78
N GLN A 71 -15.53 4.53 33.87
CA GLN A 71 -16.92 4.87 34.18
C GLN A 71 -17.81 3.65 34.45
N VAL A 72 -17.34 2.42 34.20
CA VAL A 72 -18.16 1.19 34.24
C VAL A 72 -18.00 0.39 35.56
N GLY A 73 -17.07 0.75 36.44
CA GLY A 73 -16.93 0.10 37.75
C GLY A 73 -16.00 0.85 38.69
N GLY A 74 -16.05 0.52 40.00
CA GLY A 74 -15.24 1.15 41.05
C GLY A 74 -13.73 1.16 40.76
N HIS A 75 -12.96 1.86 41.60
CA HIS A 75 -11.57 2.25 41.33
C HIS A 75 -10.64 1.15 40.77
N THR A 76 -10.78 -0.10 41.22
CA THR A 76 -10.00 -1.25 40.74
C THR A 76 -10.63 -1.93 39.53
N THR A 77 -11.95 -2.20 39.57
CA THR A 77 -12.66 -2.90 38.48
C THR A 77 -12.67 -2.09 37.19
N GLY A 78 -12.92 -0.79 37.26
CA GLY A 78 -12.92 0.09 36.09
C GLY A 78 -11.53 0.22 35.44
N ALA A 79 -10.46 0.24 36.25
CA ALA A 79 -9.08 0.29 35.75
C ALA A 79 -8.69 -0.99 35.00
N VAL A 80 -9.02 -2.17 35.54
CA VAL A 80 -8.72 -3.46 34.89
C VAL A 80 -9.49 -3.60 33.58
N VAL A 81 -10.79 -3.26 33.57
CA VAL A 81 -11.62 -3.30 32.36
C VAL A 81 -11.11 -2.34 31.29
N GLY A 82 -10.67 -1.14 31.68
CA GLY A 82 -10.07 -0.16 30.76
C GLY A 82 -8.79 -0.64 30.10
N VAL A 83 -7.87 -1.25 30.86
CA VAL A 83 -6.62 -1.81 30.30
C VAL A 83 -6.90 -2.99 29.38
N LEU A 84 -7.80 -3.90 29.76
CA LEU A 84 -8.19 -5.03 28.91
C LEU A 84 -8.83 -4.55 27.61
N GLY A 85 -9.73 -3.56 27.68
CA GLY A 85 -10.36 -2.94 26.51
C GLY A 85 -9.35 -2.23 25.60
N ALA A 86 -8.37 -1.54 26.19
CA ALA A 86 -7.28 -0.88 25.46
C ALA A 86 -6.41 -1.89 24.69
N VAL A 87 -5.99 -2.99 25.33
CA VAL A 87 -5.18 -4.03 24.68
C VAL A 87 -5.97 -4.72 23.57
N ALA A 88 -7.22 -5.12 23.85
CA ALA A 88 -8.08 -5.72 22.85
C ALA A 88 -8.34 -4.79 21.65
N GLY A 89 -8.60 -3.50 21.93
CA GLY A 89 -8.80 -2.47 20.91
C GLY A 89 -7.54 -2.21 20.08
N ALA A 90 -6.35 -2.23 20.70
CA ALA A 90 -5.09 -2.08 19.99
C ALA A 90 -4.78 -3.27 19.07
N LEU A 91 -5.04 -4.50 19.52
CA LEU A 91 -4.87 -5.71 18.69
C LEU A 91 -5.83 -5.71 17.50
N ALA A 92 -7.11 -5.39 17.75
CA ALA A 92 -8.11 -5.26 16.70
C ALA A 92 -7.76 -4.15 15.71
N GLY A 93 -7.36 -2.97 16.20
CA GLY A 93 -6.93 -1.83 15.37
C GLY A 93 -5.73 -2.17 14.49
N ASN A 94 -4.71 -2.84 15.04
CA ASN A 94 -3.55 -3.30 14.28
C ASN A 94 -3.90 -4.30 13.18
N ALA A 95 -4.85 -5.21 13.43
CA ALA A 95 -5.32 -6.15 12.41
C ALA A 95 -6.08 -5.41 11.30
N ILE A 96 -6.93 -4.45 11.66
CA ILE A 96 -7.66 -3.62 10.70
C ILE A 96 -6.70 -2.76 9.85
N GLU A 97 -5.68 -2.15 10.45
CA GLU A 97 -4.64 -1.41 9.70
C GLU A 97 -3.90 -2.30 8.70
N ARG A 98 -3.46 -3.48 9.14
CA ARG A 98 -2.78 -4.44 8.26
C ARG A 98 -3.68 -4.85 7.10
N MET A 99 -4.92 -5.25 7.37
CA MET A 99 -5.85 -5.64 6.31
C MET A 99 -6.19 -4.48 5.38
N GLY A 100 -6.41 -3.29 5.92
CA GLY A 100 -6.78 -2.10 5.16
C GLY A 100 -5.64 -1.50 4.34
N THR A 101 -4.39 -1.83 4.66
CA THR A 101 -3.19 -1.37 3.92
C THR A 101 -2.47 -2.50 3.17
N SER A 102 -2.96 -3.74 3.26
CA SER A 102 -2.49 -4.84 2.42
C SER A 102 -2.90 -4.58 0.99
N GLU A 103 -2.03 -4.94 0.05
CA GLU A 103 -2.22 -4.56 -1.35
C GLU A 103 -2.02 -5.73 -2.29
N ASP A 104 -2.96 -5.88 -3.23
CA ASP A 104 -2.81 -6.80 -4.35
C ASP A 104 -1.78 -6.25 -5.35
N ALA A 105 -0.77 -7.06 -5.62
CA ALA A 105 0.35 -6.71 -6.47
C ALA A 105 0.64 -7.82 -7.50
N ILE A 106 1.52 -7.47 -8.43
CA ILE A 106 2.10 -8.41 -9.37
C ILE A 106 3.62 -8.42 -9.21
N GLU A 107 4.19 -9.60 -9.21
CA GLU A 107 5.63 -9.78 -9.37
C GLU A 107 5.91 -10.07 -10.84
N VAL A 108 6.68 -9.18 -11.46
CA VAL A 108 7.08 -9.27 -12.86
C VAL A 108 8.55 -9.67 -12.92
N LEU A 109 8.83 -10.87 -13.42
CA LEU A 109 10.18 -11.29 -13.76
C LEU A 109 10.48 -10.83 -15.18
N VAL A 110 11.53 -10.05 -15.36
CA VAL A 110 11.97 -9.54 -16.65
C VAL A 110 13.39 -9.97 -16.97
N GLN A 111 13.71 -10.01 -18.27
CA GLN A 111 15.07 -10.13 -18.76
C GLN A 111 15.46 -8.86 -19.52
N LEU A 112 16.55 -8.23 -19.09
CA LEU A 112 17.13 -7.06 -19.74
C LEU A 112 17.88 -7.48 -21.01
N ARG A 113 18.16 -6.52 -21.89
CA ARG A 113 18.89 -6.76 -23.15
C ARG A 113 20.29 -7.37 -22.96
N ASN A 114 20.92 -7.11 -21.81
CA ASN A 114 22.23 -7.68 -21.45
C ASN A 114 22.15 -9.14 -20.94
N GLY A 115 20.95 -9.73 -20.88
CA GLY A 115 20.72 -11.07 -20.37
C GLY A 115 20.46 -11.14 -18.85
N GLU A 116 20.64 -10.06 -18.11
CA GLU A 116 20.35 -9.99 -16.67
C GLU A 116 18.86 -10.18 -16.41
N ARG A 117 18.51 -10.86 -15.31
CA ARG A 117 17.12 -11.09 -14.90
C ARG A 117 16.83 -10.32 -13.62
N ARG A 118 15.71 -9.61 -13.60
CA ARG A 118 15.27 -8.82 -12.44
C ARG A 118 13.81 -9.12 -12.14
N ALA A 119 13.48 -9.24 -10.86
CA ALA A 119 12.11 -9.35 -10.39
C ALA A 119 11.69 -8.01 -9.76
N ILE A 120 10.53 -7.49 -10.16
CA ILE A 120 9.98 -6.24 -9.65
C ILE A 120 8.55 -6.51 -9.19
N VAL A 121 8.28 -6.22 -7.93
CA VAL A 121 6.93 -6.23 -7.38
C VAL A 121 6.35 -4.83 -7.51
N GLN A 122 5.18 -4.73 -8.12
CA GLN A 122 4.45 -3.47 -8.22
C GLN A 122 2.95 -3.69 -7.99
N ALA A 123 2.30 -2.65 -7.47
CA ALA A 123 0.87 -2.54 -7.37
C ALA A 123 0.16 -2.99 -8.66
N LYS A 124 -0.97 -3.68 -8.54
CA LYS A 124 -1.76 -4.07 -9.71
C LYS A 124 -2.35 -2.82 -10.38
N GLY A 125 -1.82 -2.49 -11.56
CA GLY A 125 -2.30 -1.37 -12.37
C GLY A 125 -3.43 -1.77 -13.33
N ASN A 126 -3.80 -0.83 -14.19
CA ASN A 126 -4.78 -1.05 -15.26
C ASN A 126 -4.17 -1.80 -16.46
N GLU A 127 -2.85 -1.84 -16.55
CA GLU A 127 -2.14 -2.54 -17.62
C GLU A 127 -1.98 -4.03 -17.28
N THR A 128 -2.38 -4.91 -18.21
CA THR A 128 -2.11 -6.34 -18.10
C THR A 128 -0.81 -6.67 -18.84
N LEU A 129 0.16 -7.21 -18.10
CA LEU A 129 1.43 -7.69 -18.63
C LEU A 129 1.40 -9.21 -18.75
N ALA A 130 1.96 -9.74 -19.84
CA ALA A 130 2.10 -11.15 -20.11
C ALA A 130 3.55 -11.52 -20.46
N ALA A 131 3.89 -12.79 -20.33
CA ALA A 131 5.20 -13.29 -20.78
C ALA A 131 5.39 -13.03 -22.28
N GLY A 132 6.58 -12.53 -22.65
CA GLY A 132 6.92 -12.10 -24.01
C GLY A 132 6.67 -10.62 -24.28
N ASP A 133 5.94 -9.90 -23.42
CA ASP A 133 5.69 -8.48 -23.65
C ASP A 133 6.99 -7.66 -23.59
N PRO A 134 7.21 -6.75 -24.55
CA PRO A 134 8.27 -5.76 -24.45
C PRO A 134 7.87 -4.70 -23.42
N VAL A 135 8.75 -4.46 -22.45
CA VAL A 135 8.51 -3.54 -21.34
C VAL A 135 9.71 -2.62 -21.14
N ILE A 136 9.46 -1.51 -20.46
CA ILE A 136 10.50 -0.62 -19.97
C ILE A 136 10.45 -0.56 -18.45
N LEU A 137 11.64 -0.57 -17.85
CA LEU A 137 11.84 -0.35 -16.43
C LEU A 137 12.19 1.12 -16.24
N VAL A 138 11.29 1.87 -15.62
CA VAL A 138 11.48 3.29 -15.31
C VAL A 138 11.88 3.41 -13.84
N THR A 139 13.10 3.88 -13.59
CA THR A 139 13.63 4.07 -12.23
C THR A 139 13.80 5.55 -11.90
N THR A 140 13.14 5.98 -10.81
CA THR A 140 13.16 7.37 -10.32
C THR A 140 13.27 7.34 -8.81
N GLY A 141 14.27 8.03 -8.24
CA GLY A 141 14.40 8.14 -6.78
C GLY A 141 14.56 6.81 -6.05
N GLY A 142 15.13 5.78 -6.70
CA GLY A 142 15.28 4.43 -6.13
C GLY A 142 14.04 3.54 -6.22
N LYS A 143 12.94 4.02 -6.80
CA LYS A 143 11.74 3.23 -7.10
C LYS A 143 11.75 2.84 -8.57
N THR A 144 11.40 1.60 -8.88
CA THR A 144 11.32 1.09 -10.25
C THR A 144 9.89 0.68 -10.58
N ARG A 145 9.40 1.09 -11.74
CA ARG A 145 8.11 0.67 -12.30
C ARG A 145 8.31 -0.02 -13.63
N VAL A 146 7.52 -1.06 -13.87
CA VAL A 146 7.43 -1.78 -15.15
C VAL A 146 6.18 -1.29 -15.88
N THR A 147 6.37 -0.80 -17.11
CA THR A 147 5.28 -0.39 -18.02
C THR A 147 5.51 -0.98 -19.39
N ARG A 148 4.48 -1.10 -20.24
CA ARG A 148 4.68 -1.47 -21.65
C ARG A 148 5.74 -0.59 -22.29
N ALA A 149 6.58 -1.21 -23.12
CA ALA A 149 7.40 -0.44 -24.03
C ALA A 149 6.46 0.26 -25.04
N PRO A 150 6.61 1.59 -25.25
CA PRO A 150 5.91 2.24 -26.35
C PRO A 150 6.32 1.58 -27.67
N ALA A 151 5.38 1.46 -28.60
CA ALA A 151 5.71 1.01 -29.96
C ALA A 151 6.70 2.02 -30.56
N VAL A 152 7.97 1.65 -30.63
CA VAL A 152 8.99 2.53 -31.19
C VAL A 152 8.69 2.64 -32.69
N MET A 153 8.29 3.83 -33.15
CA MET A 153 8.41 4.15 -34.58
C MET A 153 9.90 4.04 -34.89
N SER A 154 10.29 3.01 -35.64
CA SER A 154 11.66 2.88 -36.13
C SER A 154 12.00 4.13 -36.93
N ILE A 155 12.89 4.98 -36.40
CA ILE A 155 13.47 6.06 -37.19
C ILE A 155 14.36 5.36 -38.22
N PRO A 156 14.05 5.43 -39.53
CA PRO A 156 14.89 4.82 -40.54
C PRO A 156 16.30 5.42 -40.42
N SER A 157 17.31 4.56 -40.31
CA SER A 157 18.70 4.99 -40.34
C SER A 157 18.94 5.73 -41.66
N ARG A 158 19.29 7.02 -41.59
CA ARG A 158 19.81 7.72 -42.77
C ARG A 158 21.17 7.10 -43.06
N SER A 159 21.22 6.29 -44.12
CA SER A 159 22.43 5.70 -44.71
C SER A 159 23.42 6.77 -45.14
#